data_AF-A0A954LGK6-F1
#
_entry.id   AF-A0A954LGK6-F1
#
_cell.length_a   1.000
_cell.length_b   1.000
_cell.length_c   1.000
_cell.angle_alpha   90.00
_cell.angle_beta   90.00
_cell.angle_gamma   90.00
#
_symmetry.space_group_name_H-M   'P 1'
#
loop_
_entity.id
_entity.type
_entity.pdbx_description
1 polymer ?
#
loop_
_entity_poly.entity_id
_entity_poly.type
_entity_poly.pdbx_seq_one_letter_code
_entity_poly.pdbx_strand_id
1 'polypeptide(L)'
;MFTKIADDGSEAVAVEVMCESAPVAGSEALAALGDALVTQLLTGPGAASGEELLKQDNPNGSGTLQELYDGVVNKIREKIVVNRVVRTKGPVGVYVHHDGKTAVVFEADGDAKDATVLRDVAMHIAAMKPVCTNPEDVDPALVKEERDRLAEEARATGKPDNIIEKIVDGRMG
;
A
#
# COMPACT_ATOMS: atom_id res chain seq x y z
N MET A 1 6.67 0.75 -6.42
CA MET A 1 6.57 0.84 -4.95
C MET A 1 7.90 0.41 -4.36
N PHE A 2 8.42 1.17 -3.41
CA PHE A 2 9.63 0.83 -2.66
C PHE A 2 9.26 0.62 -1.20
N THR A 3 9.87 -0.36 -0.54
CA THR A 3 9.58 -0.68 0.87
C THR A 3 10.84 -1.06 1.61
N LYS A 4 10.89 -0.83 2.93
CA LYS A 4 11.96 -1.30 3.81
C LYS A 4 11.39 -1.68 5.18
N ILE A 5 11.94 -2.72 5.78
CA ILE A 5 11.59 -3.19 7.13
C ILE A 5 12.83 -3.04 8.00
N ALA A 6 12.67 -2.62 9.26
CA ALA A 6 13.75 -2.66 10.25
C ALA A 6 14.21 -4.12 10.49
N ASP A 7 15.49 -4.32 10.81
CA ASP A 7 16.07 -5.67 10.94
C ASP A 7 15.38 -6.52 12.03
N ASP A 8 14.80 -5.86 13.04
CA ASP A 8 14.05 -6.50 14.13
C ASP A 8 12.54 -6.69 13.82
N GLY A 9 12.08 -6.29 12.64
CA GLY A 9 10.68 -6.39 12.22
C GLY A 9 9.73 -5.47 12.98
N SER A 10 10.23 -4.46 13.68
CA SER A 10 9.43 -3.54 14.51
C SER A 10 8.88 -2.33 13.76
N GLU A 11 9.27 -2.15 12.50
CA GLU A 11 8.90 -0.99 11.71
C GLU A 11 9.01 -1.27 10.22
N ALA A 12 8.05 -0.79 9.44
CA ALA A 12 8.08 -0.81 7.99
C ALA A 12 7.75 0.56 7.42
N VAL A 13 8.34 0.82 6.26
CA VAL A 13 8.07 2.02 5.47
C VAL A 13 7.81 1.66 4.02
N ALA A 14 6.99 2.48 3.36
CA ALA A 14 6.75 2.39 1.93
C ALA A 14 6.72 3.78 1.29
N VAL A 15 7.27 3.86 0.08
CA VAL A 15 7.22 5.05 -0.77
C VAL A 15 6.74 4.66 -2.15
N GLU A 16 5.69 5.35 -2.61
CA GLU A 16 5.23 5.29 -4.00
C GLU A 16 5.98 6.33 -4.83
N VAL A 17 6.76 5.85 -5.79
CA VAL A 17 7.36 6.68 -6.82
C VAL A 17 6.72 6.30 -8.15
N MET A 18 6.06 7.28 -8.79
CA MET A 18 5.39 7.11 -10.07
C MET A 18 6.29 7.65 -11.20
N CYS A 19 6.26 6.97 -12.34
CA CYS A 19 6.90 7.39 -13.59
C CYS A 19 5.96 7.13 -14.77
N GLU A 20 6.28 7.64 -15.95
CA GLU A 20 5.41 7.54 -17.13
C GLU A 20 5.59 6.21 -17.88
N SER A 21 6.82 5.69 -17.94
CA SER A 21 7.14 4.51 -18.75
C SER A 21 7.64 3.30 -17.95
N ALA A 22 7.37 2.10 -18.48
CA ALA A 22 7.82 0.84 -17.88
C ALA A 22 9.36 0.68 -17.88
N PRO A 23 10.11 1.11 -18.92
CA PRO A 23 11.57 1.08 -18.87
C PRO A 23 12.16 1.91 -17.71
N VAL A 24 11.55 3.06 -17.41
CA VAL A 24 11.97 3.90 -16.28
C VAL A 24 11.68 3.22 -14.94
N ALA A 25 10.52 2.56 -14.81
CA ALA A 25 10.15 1.81 -13.61
C ALA A 25 11.18 0.73 -13.25
N GLY A 26 11.83 0.11 -14.24
CA GLY A 26 12.88 -0.88 -14.07
C GLY A 26 14.31 -0.34 -14.09
N SER A 27 14.50 0.98 -14.10
CA SER A 27 15.83 1.58 -14.23
C SER A 27 16.60 1.61 -12.91
N GLU A 28 17.92 1.43 -12.97
CA GLU A 28 18.81 1.54 -11.79
C GLU A 28 18.73 2.92 -11.13
N ALA A 29 18.51 3.98 -11.91
CA ALA A 29 18.40 5.34 -11.40
C ALA A 29 17.15 5.51 -10.51
N LEU A 30 16.00 4.98 -10.95
CA LEU A 30 14.77 5.02 -10.15
C LEU A 30 14.89 4.08 -8.94
N ALA A 31 15.52 2.92 -9.10
CA ALA A 31 15.76 1.98 -8.01
C ALA A 31 16.64 2.60 -6.90
N ALA A 32 17.72 3.31 -7.26
CA ALA A 32 18.60 3.98 -6.31
C ALA A 32 17.90 5.14 -5.58
N LEU A 33 17.09 5.93 -6.28
CA LEU A 33 16.24 6.95 -5.65
C LEU A 33 15.25 6.32 -4.67
N GLY A 34 14.56 5.25 -5.10
CA GLY A 34 13.60 4.52 -4.27
C GLY A 34 14.21 3.97 -2.99
N ASP A 35 15.39 3.34 -3.08
CA ASP A 35 16.15 2.83 -1.93
C ASP A 35 16.57 3.95 -0.97
N ALA A 36 17.07 5.07 -1.49
CA ALA A 36 17.45 6.22 -0.67
C ALA A 36 16.23 6.79 0.08
N LEU A 37 15.07 6.92 -0.59
CA LEU A 37 13.83 7.41 0.00
C LEU A 37 13.36 6.51 1.16
N VAL A 38 13.27 5.20 0.96
CA VAL A 38 12.82 4.28 2.03
C VAL A 38 13.85 4.12 3.14
N THR A 39 15.14 4.23 2.82
CA THR A 39 16.19 4.20 3.84
C THR A 39 16.08 5.41 4.75
N GLN A 40 16.01 6.62 4.19
CA GLN A 40 15.90 7.85 4.97
C GLN A 40 14.60 7.91 5.77
N LEU A 41 13.50 7.47 5.18
CA LEU A 41 12.21 7.45 5.86
C LEU A 41 12.21 6.53 7.10
N LEU A 42 12.93 5.40 7.02
CA LEU A 42 13.07 4.43 8.11
C LEU A 42 14.01 4.96 9.21
N THR A 43 15.22 5.38 8.84
CA THR A 43 16.28 5.72 9.80
C THR A 43 16.28 7.17 10.26
N GLY A 44 15.64 8.05 9.49
CA GLY A 44 15.54 9.47 9.76
C GLY A 44 14.32 9.87 10.61
N PRO A 45 14.01 11.17 10.67
CA PRO A 45 12.93 11.72 11.51
C PRO A 45 11.51 11.30 11.08
N GLY A 46 11.35 10.65 9.93
CA GLY A 46 10.06 10.35 9.32
C GLY A 46 9.55 11.51 8.45
N ALA A 47 8.49 11.28 7.69
CA ALA A 47 7.84 12.29 6.84
C ALA A 47 6.37 11.93 6.63
N ALA A 48 5.49 12.93 6.58
CA ALA A 48 4.06 12.74 6.29
C ALA A 48 3.74 12.85 4.78
N SER A 49 4.69 13.31 3.97
CA SER A 49 4.53 13.47 2.52
C SER A 49 5.83 13.27 1.76
N GLY A 50 5.72 13.06 0.45
CA GLY A 50 6.89 13.01 -0.45
C GLY A 50 7.70 14.30 -0.44
N GLU A 51 7.04 15.46 -0.34
CA GLU A 51 7.70 16.77 -0.28
C GLU A 51 8.54 16.92 1.00
N GLU A 52 8.00 16.52 2.15
CA GLU A 52 8.74 16.53 3.42
C GLU A 52 9.92 15.58 3.39
N LEU A 53 9.75 14.39 2.78
CA LEU A 53 10.82 13.41 2.65
C LEU A 53 11.95 13.92 1.76
N LEU A 54 11.63 14.54 0.62
CA LEU A 54 12.63 15.07 -0.32
C LEU A 54 13.51 16.18 0.30
N LYS A 55 13.02 16.91 1.29
CA LYS A 55 13.81 17.94 2.01
C LYS A 55 14.87 17.37 2.96
N GLN A 56 14.86 16.06 3.21
CA GLN A 56 15.79 15.42 4.15
C GLN A 56 17.13 15.06 3.49
N ASP A 57 18.10 14.73 4.33
CA ASP A 57 19.42 14.32 3.90
C ASP A 57 19.37 13.03 3.06
N ASN A 58 20.27 12.93 2.08
CA ASN A 58 20.48 11.71 1.33
C ASN A 58 21.30 10.72 2.17
N PRO A 59 20.76 9.55 2.55
CA PRO A 59 21.47 8.59 3.40
C PRO A 59 22.64 7.91 2.69
N ASN A 60 22.70 7.99 1.35
CA ASN A 60 23.68 7.31 0.51
C ASN A 60 24.78 8.26 -0.02
N GLY A 61 24.85 9.51 0.44
CA GLY A 61 25.82 10.48 -0.07
C GLY A 61 25.71 11.87 0.58
N SER A 62 26.21 12.88 -0.13
CA SER A 62 26.03 14.28 0.27
C SER A 62 24.76 14.88 -0.31
N GLY A 63 24.29 15.96 0.29
CA GLY A 63 23.13 16.71 -0.21
C GLY A 63 21.80 16.14 0.27
N THR A 64 20.72 16.65 -0.30
CA THR A 64 19.34 16.25 0.05
C THR A 64 18.80 15.18 -0.90
N LEU A 65 17.71 14.53 -0.51
CA LEU A 65 16.93 13.65 -1.40
C LEU A 65 16.35 14.41 -2.60
N GLN A 66 16.04 15.71 -2.45
CA GLN A 66 15.62 16.59 -3.55
C GLN A 66 16.70 16.70 -4.62
N GLU A 67 17.96 16.90 -4.23
CA GLU A 67 19.07 16.99 -5.17
C GLU A 67 19.29 15.67 -5.93
N LEU A 68 19.17 14.53 -5.23
CA LEU A 68 19.19 13.20 -5.87
C LEU A 68 18.03 13.04 -6.86
N TYR A 69 16.81 13.39 -6.44
CA TYR A 69 15.61 13.34 -7.27
C TYR A 69 15.76 14.20 -8.53
N ASP A 70 16.24 15.45 -8.40
CA ASP A 70 16.45 16.36 -9.53
C ASP A 70 17.49 15.81 -10.50
N GLY A 71 18.55 15.17 -9.99
CA GLY A 71 19.53 14.45 -10.79
C GLY A 71 18.90 13.32 -11.62
N VAL A 72 18.02 12.52 -11.01
CA VAL A 72 17.30 11.45 -11.69
C VAL A 72 16.34 12.01 -12.74
N VAL A 73 15.53 13.02 -12.42
CA VAL A 73 14.60 13.66 -13.38
C VAL A 73 15.37 14.24 -14.57
N ASN A 74 16.50 14.90 -14.32
CA ASN A 74 17.34 15.44 -15.39
C ASN A 74 17.97 14.36 -16.28
N LYS A 75 18.29 13.19 -15.72
CA LYS A 75 18.83 12.04 -16.47
C LYS A 75 17.75 11.33 -17.29
N ILE A 76 16.58 11.13 -16.69
CA ILE A 76 15.49 10.33 -17.27
C ILE A 76 14.65 11.13 -18.27
N ARG A 77 14.45 12.44 -18.01
CA ARG A 77 13.63 13.35 -18.83
C ARG A 77 12.15 12.94 -18.90
N GLU A 78 11.63 12.28 -17.87
CA GLU A 78 10.20 11.99 -17.66
C GLU A 78 9.73 12.58 -16.33
N LYS A 79 8.41 12.78 -16.19
CA LYS A 79 7.85 13.16 -14.90
C LYS A 79 7.98 12.01 -13.92
N ILE A 80 8.57 12.31 -12.77
CA ILE A 80 8.64 11.42 -11.62
C ILE A 80 7.82 12.07 -10.49
N VAL A 81 7.12 11.29 -9.69
CA VAL A 81 6.35 11.81 -8.54
C VAL A 81 6.58 10.93 -7.34
N VAL A 82 7.08 11.51 -6.25
CA VAL A 82 7.06 10.89 -4.91
C VAL A 82 5.68 11.16 -4.30
N ASN A 83 4.78 10.18 -4.38
CA ASN A 83 3.35 10.38 -4.13
C ASN A 83 2.97 10.05 -2.68
N ARG A 84 2.90 8.76 -2.36
CA ARG A 84 2.51 8.26 -1.04
C ARG A 84 3.74 7.89 -0.23
N VAL A 85 3.71 8.27 1.04
CA VAL A 85 4.72 7.95 2.05
C VAL A 85 3.98 7.33 3.22
N VAL A 86 4.41 6.14 3.64
CA VAL A 86 3.82 5.40 4.76
C VAL A 86 4.93 4.94 5.68
N ARG A 87 4.72 5.09 6.98
CA ARG A 87 5.58 4.59 8.05
C ARG A 87 4.69 4.00 9.14
N THR A 88 4.97 2.76 9.50
CA THR A 88 4.17 1.97 10.44
C THR A 88 5.09 1.24 11.40
N LYS A 89 4.76 1.25 12.70
CA LYS A 89 5.55 0.63 13.78
C LYS A 89 4.79 -0.57 14.34
N GLY A 90 5.49 -1.43 15.08
CA GLY A 90 4.96 -2.70 15.60
C GLY A 90 5.45 -3.89 14.78
N PRO A 91 5.01 -5.12 15.09
CA PRO A 91 5.23 -6.27 14.22
C PRO A 91 4.63 -5.98 12.85
N VAL A 92 5.44 -5.92 11.79
CA VAL A 92 4.96 -5.48 10.46
C VAL A 92 5.02 -6.59 9.41
N GLY A 93 4.02 -6.61 8.54
CA GLY A 93 4.02 -7.39 7.31
C GLY A 93 4.13 -6.50 6.08
N VAL A 94 4.96 -6.90 5.11
CA VAL A 94 5.11 -6.20 3.83
C VAL A 94 5.08 -7.18 2.68
N TYR A 95 4.39 -6.79 1.60
CA TYR A 95 4.44 -7.50 0.33
C TYR A 95 4.42 -6.50 -0.83
N VAL A 96 5.33 -6.66 -1.78
CA VAL A 96 5.31 -5.96 -3.07
C VAL A 96 5.04 -6.99 -4.15
N HIS A 97 3.99 -6.79 -4.94
CA HIS A 97 3.69 -7.67 -6.06
C HIS A 97 4.80 -7.59 -7.11
N HIS A 98 5.00 -8.66 -7.88
CA HIS A 98 6.18 -8.82 -8.74
C HIS A 98 6.33 -7.71 -9.81
N ASP A 99 5.26 -7.01 -10.16
CA ASP A 99 5.26 -5.90 -11.12
C ASP A 99 5.60 -4.54 -10.49
N GLY A 100 5.79 -4.50 -9.17
CA GLY A 100 6.13 -3.30 -8.41
C GLY A 100 5.00 -2.27 -8.28
N LYS A 101 3.80 -2.55 -8.80
CA LYS A 101 2.68 -1.59 -8.85
C LYS A 101 1.80 -1.65 -7.60
N THR A 102 1.73 -2.81 -6.96
CA THR A 102 0.95 -3.01 -5.73
C THR A 102 1.89 -3.33 -4.58
N ALA A 103 1.72 -2.62 -3.46
CA ALA A 103 2.38 -2.94 -2.21
C ALA A 103 1.39 -2.87 -1.06
N VAL A 104 1.59 -3.74 -0.08
CA VAL A 104 0.88 -3.77 1.20
C VAL A 104 1.90 -3.59 2.31
N VAL A 105 1.57 -2.74 3.27
CA VAL A 105 2.24 -2.62 4.57
C VAL A 105 1.15 -2.64 5.63
N PHE A 106 1.30 -3.46 6.66
CA PHE A 106 0.37 -3.49 7.79
C PHE A 106 1.11 -3.75 9.11
N GLU A 107 0.51 -3.28 10.19
CA GLU A 107 0.88 -3.61 11.57
C GLU A 107 0.03 -4.79 12.04
N ALA A 108 0.67 -5.78 12.65
CA ALA A 108 0.03 -6.90 13.30
C ALA A 108 0.09 -6.72 14.82
N ASP A 109 -0.97 -7.15 15.50
CA ASP A 109 -0.98 -7.30 16.95
C ASP A 109 -0.85 -8.80 17.33
N GLY A 110 -0.27 -9.07 18.51
CA GLY A 110 -0.15 -10.40 19.10
C GLY A 110 1.21 -11.11 18.92
N ASP A 111 1.22 -12.40 19.30
CA ASP A 111 2.45 -13.21 19.44
C ASP A 111 2.90 -13.87 18.13
N ALA A 112 2.04 -13.91 17.10
CA ALA A 112 2.33 -14.52 15.80
C ALA A 112 3.16 -13.58 14.92
N LYS A 113 4.45 -13.43 15.27
CA LYS A 113 5.42 -12.57 14.57
C LYS A 113 6.28 -13.32 13.56
N ASP A 114 5.84 -14.48 13.12
CA ASP A 114 6.55 -15.23 12.08
C ASP A 114 6.51 -14.44 10.77
N ALA A 115 7.69 -14.11 10.23
CA ALA A 115 7.82 -13.27 9.05
C ALA A 115 7.15 -13.89 7.81
N THR A 116 7.05 -15.23 7.73
CA THR A 116 6.38 -15.92 6.62
C THR A 116 4.87 -15.69 6.70
N VAL A 117 4.28 -15.87 7.89
CA VAL A 117 2.86 -15.62 8.13
C VAL A 117 2.49 -14.17 7.81
N LEU A 118 3.27 -13.20 8.30
CA LEU A 118 3.03 -11.78 8.04
C LEU A 118 3.10 -11.45 6.55
N ARG A 119 4.05 -12.05 5.83
CA ARG A 119 4.15 -11.89 4.38
C ARG A 119 2.97 -12.51 3.64
N ASP A 120 2.50 -13.68 4.04
CA ASP A 120 1.36 -14.36 3.42
C ASP A 120 0.06 -13.58 3.64
N VAL A 121 -0.12 -13.00 4.83
CA VAL A 121 -1.23 -12.08 5.11
C VAL A 121 -1.14 -10.82 4.24
N ALA A 122 0.06 -10.21 4.09
CA ALA A 122 0.23 -9.06 3.20
C ALA A 122 -0.10 -9.40 1.73
N MET A 123 0.25 -10.61 1.28
CA MET A 123 -0.10 -11.11 -0.05
C MET A 123 -1.61 -11.33 -0.20
N HIS A 124 -2.28 -11.88 0.82
CA HIS A 124 -3.73 -12.03 0.84
C HIS A 124 -4.43 -10.67 0.74
N ILE A 125 -3.99 -9.66 1.51
CA ILE A 125 -4.52 -8.29 1.44
C ILE A 125 -4.32 -7.70 0.04
N ALA A 126 -3.15 -7.91 -0.59
CA ALA A 126 -2.89 -7.41 -1.93
C ALA A 126 -3.85 -8.00 -2.98
N ALA A 127 -4.22 -9.28 -2.82
CA ALA A 127 -5.14 -9.98 -3.71
C ALA A 127 -6.61 -9.61 -3.46
N MET A 128 -7.04 -9.58 -2.20
CA MET A 128 -8.44 -9.40 -1.81
C MET A 128 -8.87 -7.94 -1.71
N LYS A 129 -7.92 -7.02 -1.47
CA LYS A 129 -8.18 -5.59 -1.26
C LYS A 129 -9.30 -5.33 -0.24
N PRO A 130 -9.21 -5.90 0.98
CA PRO A 130 -10.24 -5.70 1.98
C PRO A 130 -10.38 -4.20 2.33
N VAL A 131 -11.60 -3.78 2.61
CA VAL A 131 -11.91 -2.39 2.99
C VAL A 131 -11.70 -2.11 4.48
N CYS A 132 -11.66 -3.16 5.30
CA CYS A 132 -11.51 -3.10 6.74
C CYS A 132 -10.77 -4.34 7.27
N THR A 133 -10.36 -4.31 8.54
CA THR A 133 -9.72 -5.43 9.22
C THR A 133 -10.72 -6.41 9.81
N ASN A 134 -11.84 -5.92 10.34
CA ASN A 134 -12.90 -6.74 10.92
C ASN A 134 -14.25 -6.43 10.26
N PRO A 135 -15.16 -7.41 10.12
CA PRO A 135 -16.48 -7.22 9.52
C PRO A 135 -17.33 -6.11 10.17
N GLU A 136 -17.21 -5.95 11.50
CA GLU A 136 -17.91 -4.92 12.27
C GLU A 136 -17.44 -3.49 11.95
N ASP A 137 -16.27 -3.33 11.34
CA ASP A 137 -15.69 -2.03 10.97
C ASP A 137 -16.14 -1.57 9.57
N VAL A 138 -16.94 -2.36 8.85
CA VAL A 138 -17.46 -1.97 7.54
C VAL A 138 -18.44 -0.81 7.70
N ASP A 139 -18.25 0.26 6.90
CA ASP A 139 -19.17 1.40 6.88
C ASP A 139 -20.62 0.92 6.63
N PRO A 140 -21.56 1.19 7.55
CA PRO A 140 -22.97 0.82 7.36
C PRO A 140 -23.58 1.35 6.05
N ALA A 141 -23.07 2.47 5.53
CA ALA A 141 -23.49 2.99 4.23
C ALA A 141 -23.11 2.05 3.08
N LEU A 142 -21.90 1.48 3.09
CA LEU A 142 -21.46 0.49 2.10
C LEU A 142 -22.26 -0.81 2.21
N VAL A 143 -22.53 -1.26 3.44
CA VAL A 143 -23.38 -2.45 3.69
C VAL A 143 -24.76 -2.24 3.10
N LYS A 144 -25.36 -1.06 3.31
CA LYS A 144 -26.68 -0.72 2.78
C LYS A 144 -26.67 -0.64 1.26
N GLU A 145 -25.69 0.06 0.68
CA GLU A 145 -25.54 0.19 -0.77
C GLU A 145 -25.43 -1.18 -1.45
N GLU A 146 -24.59 -2.06 -0.91
CA GLU A 146 -24.43 -3.41 -1.45
C GLU A 146 -25.71 -4.24 -1.26
N ARG A 147 -26.38 -4.14 -0.10
CA ARG A 147 -27.66 -4.80 0.14
C ARG A 147 -28.73 -4.36 -0.87
N ASP A 148 -28.82 -3.06 -1.14
CA ASP A 148 -29.77 -2.49 -2.11
C ASP A 148 -29.46 -2.99 -3.53
N ARG A 149 -28.18 -3.01 -3.92
CA ARG A 149 -27.71 -3.55 -5.20
C ARG A 149 -28.08 -5.03 -5.37
N LEU A 150 -27.83 -5.85 -4.35
CA LEU A 150 -28.18 -7.27 -4.34
C LEU A 150 -29.70 -7.50 -4.40
N ALA A 151 -30.47 -6.65 -3.73
CA ALA A 151 -31.93 -6.71 -3.77
C ALA A 151 -32.47 -6.38 -5.17
N GLU A 152 -31.89 -5.39 -5.85
CA GLU A 152 -32.24 -5.08 -7.24
C GLU A 152 -31.93 -6.24 -8.20
N GLU A 153 -30.73 -6.83 -8.09
CA GLU A 153 -30.36 -8.02 -8.86
C GLU A 153 -31.34 -9.18 -8.62
N ALA A 154 -31.72 -9.42 -7.36
CA ALA A 154 -32.63 -10.49 -6.99
C ALA A 154 -34.07 -10.23 -7.46
N ARG A 155 -34.56 -8.98 -7.41
CA ARG A 155 -35.86 -8.59 -7.96
C ARG A 155 -35.95 -8.85 -9.46
N ALA A 156 -34.86 -8.62 -10.20
CA ALA A 156 -34.81 -8.90 -11.64
C ALA A 156 -35.00 -10.39 -11.98
N THR A 157 -34.86 -11.30 -11.01
CA THR A 157 -35.12 -12.74 -11.21
C THR A 157 -36.61 -13.13 -11.11
N GLY A 158 -37.50 -12.21 -10.74
CA GLY A 158 -38.94 -12.46 -10.63
C GLY A 158 -39.36 -13.35 -9.45
N LYS A 159 -38.45 -13.58 -8.48
CA LYS A 159 -38.74 -14.36 -7.28
C LYS A 159 -39.58 -13.54 -6.27
N PRO A 160 -40.34 -14.18 -5.38
CA PRO A 160 -41.07 -13.49 -4.31
C PRO A 160 -40.14 -12.79 -3.31
N ASP A 161 -40.62 -11.72 -2.66
CA ASP A 161 -39.82 -10.88 -1.73
C ASP A 161 -39.16 -11.67 -0.60
N ASN A 162 -39.86 -12.65 -0.01
CA ASN A 162 -39.31 -13.49 1.05
C ASN A 162 -38.16 -14.41 0.58
N ILE A 163 -38.09 -14.71 -0.72
CA ILE A 163 -36.97 -15.44 -1.32
C ILE A 163 -35.85 -14.46 -1.68
N ILE A 164 -36.19 -13.25 -2.13
CA ILE A 164 -35.22 -12.18 -2.39
C ILE A 164 -34.44 -11.83 -1.12
N GLU A 165 -35.13 -11.61 0.01
CA GLU A 165 -34.49 -11.31 1.29
C GLU A 165 -33.50 -12.41 1.70
N LYS A 166 -33.89 -13.68 1.59
CA LYS A 166 -32.99 -14.82 1.89
C LYS A 166 -31.77 -14.89 0.97
N ILE A 167 -31.93 -14.52 -0.31
CA ILE A 167 -30.83 -14.46 -1.27
C ILE A 167 -29.86 -13.33 -0.88
N VAL A 168 -30.39 -12.17 -0.53
CA VAL A 168 -29.58 -11.02 -0.13
C VAL A 168 -28.84 -11.33 1.16
N ASP A 169 -29.52 -11.78 2.22
CA ASP A 169 -28.90 -12.13 3.49
C ASP A 169 -27.83 -13.23 3.33
N GLY A 170 -28.09 -14.24 2.49
CA GLY A 170 -27.12 -15.31 2.21
C GLY A 170 -25.91 -14.88 1.37
N ARG A 171 -25.96 -13.73 0.69
CA ARG A 171 -24.81 -13.14 -0.04
C ARG A 171 -24.06 -12.09 0.77
N MET A 172 -24.70 -11.54 1.81
CA MET A 172 -24.13 -10.54 2.71
C MET A 172 -23.37 -11.17 3.89
N GLY A 173 -23.71 -12.40 4.28
CA GLY A 173 -22.99 -13.18 5.31
C GLY A 173 -21.77 -13.89 4.76
#